data_AF-A0A6M0ETP5-F1
#
_entry.id   AF-A0A6M0ETP5-F1
#
_cell.length_a   1.000
_cell.length_b   1.000
_cell.length_c   1.000
_cell.angle_alpha   90.00
_cell.angle_beta   90.00
_cell.angle_gamma   90.00
#
_symmetry.space_group_name_H-M   'P 1'
#
loop_
_entity.id
_entity.type
_entity.pdbx_description
1 polymer ?
#
loop_
_entity_poly.entity_id
_entity_poly.type
_entity_poly.pdbx_seq_one_letter_code
_entity_poly.pdbx_strand_id
1 'polypeptide(L)'
;MSLTPQQNIEAFIALIKHQPSVFLDENRVDLEQQIDKFPEDVESLSEAIYAWCLEHPDILIALSDKLDSLFGLESGNDRGQKESIPKPQPEDYKTLIKNQMRESFRETTKEQKPPNTKK
;
A
#
# COMPACT_ATOMS: atom_id res chain seq x y z
N MET A 1 -6.55 -17.13 8.38
CA MET A 1 -7.79 -16.57 7.82
C MET A 1 -7.60 -16.43 6.32
N SER A 2 -8.59 -16.75 5.50
CA SER A 2 -8.50 -16.51 4.06
C SER A 2 -8.73 -15.01 3.82
N LEU A 3 -7.70 -14.34 3.32
CA LEU A 3 -7.76 -12.94 2.96
C LEU A 3 -8.58 -12.76 1.70
N THR A 4 -9.52 -11.82 1.70
CA THR A 4 -10.25 -11.52 0.46
C THR A 4 -9.36 -10.72 -0.50
N PRO A 5 -9.52 -10.89 -1.82
CA PRO A 5 -8.75 -10.13 -2.81
C PRO A 5 -8.82 -8.62 -2.59
N GLN A 6 -10.01 -8.15 -2.22
CA GLN A 6 -10.27 -6.74 -1.95
C GLN A 6 -9.47 -6.22 -0.74
N GLN A 7 -9.44 -6.98 0.37
CA GLN A 7 -8.65 -6.61 1.55
C GLN A 7 -7.15 -6.59 1.28
N ASN A 8 -6.65 -7.50 0.44
CA ASN A 8 -5.24 -7.50 0.03
C ASN A 8 -4.87 -6.22 -0.73
N ILE A 9 -5.70 -5.82 -1.69
CA ILE A 9 -5.53 -4.57 -2.43
C ILE A 9 -5.62 -3.35 -1.49
N GLU A 10 -6.63 -3.30 -0.62
CA GLU A 10 -6.82 -2.21 0.34
C GLU A 10 -5.63 -2.07 1.31
N ALA A 11 -5.10 -3.18 1.82
CA ALA A 11 -3.91 -3.15 2.66
C ALA A 11 -2.66 -2.70 1.91
N PHE A 12 -2.50 -3.12 0.65
CA PHE A 12 -1.38 -2.69 -0.19
C PHE A 12 -1.42 -1.18 -0.46
N ILE A 13 -2.59 -0.65 -0.78
CA ILE A 13 -2.83 0.80 -0.92
C ILE A 13 -2.48 1.52 0.38
N ALA A 14 -2.95 1.01 1.52
CA ALA A 14 -2.64 1.58 2.82
C ALA A 14 -1.14 1.49 3.16
N LEU A 15 -0.45 0.45 2.70
CA LEU A 15 1.00 0.30 2.88
C LEU A 15 1.75 1.38 2.10
N ILE A 16 1.39 1.62 0.84
CA ILE A 16 1.96 2.71 0.02
C ILE A 16 1.73 4.06 0.71
N LYS A 17 0.50 4.30 1.19
CA LYS A 17 0.11 5.58 1.81
C LYS A 17 0.81 5.83 3.15
N HIS A 18 0.84 4.84 4.04
CA HIS A 18 1.28 5.03 5.42
C HIS A 18 2.74 4.64 5.68
N GLN A 19 3.31 3.77 4.84
CA GLN A 19 4.69 3.29 4.97
C GLN A 19 5.41 3.25 3.62
N PRO A 20 5.47 4.37 2.86
CA PRO A 20 6.18 4.43 1.58
C PRO A 20 7.69 4.17 1.72
N SER A 21 8.24 4.28 2.93
CA SER A 21 9.64 4.01 3.24
C SER A 21 10.05 2.55 3.08
N VAL A 22 9.10 1.61 3.12
CA VAL A 22 9.37 0.17 2.86
C VAL A 22 9.67 -0.06 1.38
N PHE A 23 9.18 0.82 0.50
CA PHE A 23 9.47 0.78 -0.92
C PHE A 23 10.78 1.53 -1.20
N LEU A 24 11.84 0.79 -1.49
CA LEU A 24 13.11 1.34 -2.00
C LEU A 24 12.91 1.92 -3.41
N ASP A 25 13.81 2.81 -3.85
CA ASP A 25 13.70 3.45 -5.17
C ASP A 25 13.58 2.43 -6.31
N GLU A 26 14.32 1.32 -6.25
CA GLU A 26 14.23 0.23 -7.22
C GLU A 26 12.83 -0.41 -7.23
N ASN A 27 12.26 -0.69 -6.05
CA ASN A 27 10.93 -1.26 -5.89
C ASN A 27 9.85 -0.30 -6.42
N ARG A 28 10.04 1.01 -6.24
CA ARG A 28 9.10 2.03 -6.73
C ARG A 28 9.05 2.08 -8.25
N VAL A 29 10.23 2.06 -8.88
CA VAL A 29 10.37 2.07 -10.35
C VAL A 29 9.86 0.77 -10.96
N ASP A 30 10.13 -0.36 -10.31
CA ASP A 30 9.59 -1.65 -10.75
C ASP A 30 8.06 -1.69 -10.61
N LEU A 31 7.52 -1.31 -9.44
CA LEU A 31 6.08 -1.27 -9.21
C LEU A 31 5.36 -0.35 -10.21
N GLU A 32 5.95 0.79 -10.59
CA GLU A 32 5.38 1.70 -11.59
C GLU A 32 5.29 1.07 -12.98
N GLN A 33 6.23 0.18 -13.33
CA GLN A 33 6.20 -0.58 -14.58
C GLN A 33 5.25 -1.78 -14.53
N GLN A 34 5.17 -2.45 -13.37
CA GLN A 34 4.33 -3.63 -13.19
C GLN A 34 2.85 -3.26 -13.07
N ILE A 35 2.53 -2.17 -12.37
CA ILE A 35 1.13 -1.74 -12.16
C ILE A 35 0.42 -1.44 -13.48
N ASP A 36 1.13 -1.10 -14.56
CA ASP A 36 0.50 -0.91 -15.88
C ASP A 36 0.07 -2.24 -16.52
N LYS A 37 0.84 -3.30 -16.28
CA LYS A 37 0.58 -4.67 -16.77
C LYS A 37 -0.43 -5.44 -15.93
N PHE A 38 -0.71 -4.98 -14.71
CA PHE A 38 -1.66 -5.65 -13.84
C PHE A 38 -3.08 -5.62 -14.42
N PRO A 39 -3.84 -6.71 -14.23
CA PRO A 39 -5.23 -6.80 -14.67
C PRO A 39 -6.11 -5.83 -13.88
N GLU A 40 -7.27 -5.50 -14.45
CA GLU A 40 -8.26 -4.59 -13.82
C GLU A 40 -9.24 -5.34 -12.91
N ASP A 41 -9.37 -6.65 -13.09
CA ASP A 41 -10.18 -7.53 -12.25
C ASP A 41 -9.61 -7.63 -10.82
N VAL A 42 -10.47 -7.57 -9.80
CA VAL A 42 -10.05 -7.52 -8.38
C VAL A 42 -9.29 -8.77 -7.96
N GLU A 43 -9.76 -9.95 -8.36
CA GLU A 43 -9.15 -11.22 -7.96
C GLU A 43 -7.76 -11.32 -8.58
N SER A 44 -7.70 -11.10 -9.89
CA SER A 44 -6.46 -11.15 -10.66
C SER A 44 -5.47 -10.05 -10.25
N LEU A 45 -5.95 -8.85 -9.90
CA LEU A 45 -5.12 -7.73 -9.44
C LEU A 45 -4.52 -8.04 -8.07
N SER A 46 -5.32 -8.59 -7.16
CA SER A 46 -4.84 -9.03 -5.86
C SER A 46 -3.76 -10.10 -5.99
N GLU A 47 -3.98 -11.10 -6.85
CA GLU A 47 -2.98 -12.14 -7.12
C GLU A 47 -1.71 -11.56 -7.72
N ALA A 48 -1.81 -10.64 -8.68
CA ALA A 48 -0.65 -9.97 -9.28
C ALA A 48 0.15 -9.15 -8.26
N ILE A 49 -0.53 -8.40 -7.39
CA ILE A 49 0.11 -7.66 -6.28
C ILE A 49 0.80 -8.63 -5.33
N TYR A 50 0.13 -9.72 -4.95
CA TYR A 50 0.69 -10.71 -4.04
C TYR A 50 1.93 -11.37 -4.66
N ALA A 51 1.85 -11.79 -5.93
CA ALA A 51 2.96 -12.37 -6.67
C ALA A 51 4.16 -11.43 -6.74
N TRP A 52 3.92 -10.14 -6.99
CA TRP A 52 4.96 -9.13 -6.96
C TRP A 52 5.58 -8.96 -5.57
N CYS A 53 4.76 -8.89 -4.52
CA CYS A 53 5.25 -8.83 -3.14
C CYS A 53 6.11 -10.04 -2.77
N LEU A 54 5.87 -11.24 -3.33
CA LEU A 54 6.73 -12.40 -3.08
C LEU A 54 8.18 -12.19 -3.55
N GLU A 55 8.40 -11.36 -4.57
CA GLU A 55 9.75 -11.00 -5.04
C GLU A 55 10.42 -9.96 -4.12
N HIS A 56 9.64 -9.28 -3.28
CA HIS A 56 10.09 -8.24 -2.35
C HIS A 56 9.76 -8.58 -0.89
N PRO A 57 10.60 -9.39 -0.21
CA PRO A 57 10.28 -9.94 1.11
C PRO A 57 9.98 -8.87 2.17
N ASP A 58 10.68 -7.73 2.17
CA ASP A 58 10.42 -6.62 3.10
C ASP A 58 9.01 -6.04 2.92
N ILE A 59 8.56 -5.91 1.67
CA ILE A 59 7.22 -5.42 1.35
C ILE A 59 6.18 -6.46 1.73
N LEU A 60 6.43 -7.75 1.48
CA LEU A 60 5.53 -8.84 1.87
C LEU A 60 5.32 -8.88 3.39
N ILE A 61 6.40 -8.72 4.16
CA ILE A 61 6.34 -8.67 5.63
C ILE A 61 5.50 -7.47 6.06
N ALA A 62 5.78 -6.28 5.52
CA ALA A 62 5.04 -5.08 5.88
C ALA A 62 3.56 -5.14 5.43
N LEU A 63 3.27 -5.75 4.29
CA LEU A 63 1.91 -6.01 3.81
C LEU A 63 1.17 -6.94 4.78
N SER A 64 1.82 -8.01 5.23
CA SER A 64 1.25 -8.96 6.19
C SER A 64 0.97 -8.31 7.55
N ASP A 65 1.89 -7.49 8.05
CA ASP A 65 1.70 -6.68 9.26
C ASP A 65 0.54 -5.68 9.09
N LYS A 66 0.46 -5.03 7.93
CA LYS A 66 -0.62 -4.08 7.63
C LYS A 66 -1.98 -4.76 7.55
N LEU A 67 -2.01 -5.97 6.99
CA LEU A 67 -3.20 -6.80 6.91
C LEU A 67 -3.70 -7.22 8.28
N ASP A 68 -2.80 -7.64 9.17
CA ASP A 68 -3.12 -7.93 10.56
C ASP A 68 -3.60 -6.66 11.30
N SER A 69 -2.93 -5.53 11.10
CA SER A 69 -3.33 -4.26 11.73
C SER A 69 -4.69 -3.73 11.26
N LEU A 70 -5.08 -3.95 9.99
CA LEU A 70 -6.34 -3.44 9.43
C LEU A 70 -7.51 -4.42 9.61
N PHE A 71 -7.24 -5.73 9.55
CA PHE A 71 -8.26 -6.77 9.47
C PHE A 71 -8.10 -7.90 10.49
N GLY A 72 -7.01 -7.91 11.26
CA GLY A 72 -6.78 -8.83 12.37
C GLY A 72 -7.84 -8.63 13.45
N LEU A 73 -8.58 -9.71 13.72
CA LEU A 73 -9.49 -9.80 14.86
C LEU A 73 -8.69 -10.25 16.08
N GLU A 74 -8.31 -9.32 16.95
CA GLU A 74 -8.06 -9.41 18.42
C GLU A 74 -7.12 -8.25 18.80
N SER A 75 -7.18 -7.53 19.92
CA SER A 75 -8.12 -7.37 21.02
C SER A 75 -7.47 -6.28 21.89
N GLY A 76 -8.17 -5.17 22.18
CA GLY A 76 -7.77 -4.23 23.22
C GLY A 76 -7.02 -2.97 22.77
N ASN A 77 -7.62 -1.82 23.13
CA ASN A 77 -7.09 -0.46 23.10
C ASN A 77 -7.10 0.29 21.75
N ASP A 78 -8.15 1.10 21.61
CA ASP A 78 -8.12 2.53 21.28
C ASP A 78 -6.87 3.02 20.52
N ARG A 79 -7.04 3.24 19.21
CA ARG A 79 -6.49 4.38 18.48
C ARG A 79 -7.06 4.49 17.07
N GLY A 80 -7.84 5.55 16.87
CA GLY A 80 -7.77 6.34 15.65
C GLY A 80 -8.57 5.83 14.46
N GLN A 81 -9.72 6.47 14.25
CA GLN A 81 -10.36 6.65 12.94
C GLN A 81 -10.50 5.39 12.09
N LYS A 82 -11.64 4.73 12.30
CA LYS A 82 -12.49 4.24 11.21
C LYS A 82 -12.82 5.41 10.27
N GLU A 83 -11.84 5.89 9.51
CA GLU A 83 -12.12 6.55 8.25
C GLU A 83 -12.85 5.49 7.43
N SER A 84 -14.16 5.65 7.32
CA SER A 84 -14.92 5.06 6.22
C SER A 84 -14.36 5.67 4.95
N ILE A 85 -13.20 5.17 4.51
CA ILE A 85 -12.73 5.40 3.15
C ILE A 85 -13.85 4.79 2.30
N PRO A 86 -14.56 5.60 1.49
CA PRO A 86 -15.58 5.04 0.61
C PRO A 86 -14.90 3.94 -0.21
N LYS A 87 -15.41 2.70 -0.09
CA LYS A 87 -14.85 1.55 -0.79
C LYS A 87 -14.72 1.91 -2.27
N PRO A 88 -13.50 1.96 -2.82
CA PRO A 88 -13.32 2.16 -4.24
C PRO A 88 -14.10 1.09 -5.00
N GLN A 89 -14.69 1.48 -6.13
CA GLN A 89 -15.24 0.47 -7.03
C GLN A 89 -14.09 -0.41 -7.56
N PRO A 90 -14.36 -1.68 -7.86
CA PRO A 90 -13.36 -2.64 -8.33
C PRO A 90 -12.54 -2.10 -9.52
N GLU A 91 -13.18 -1.39 -10.43
CA GLU A 91 -12.58 -0.82 -11.65
C GLU A 91 -11.59 0.33 -11.34
N ASP A 92 -11.67 0.95 -10.17
CA ASP A 92 -10.83 2.09 -9.78
C ASP A 92 -9.57 1.72 -9.02
N TYR A 93 -9.41 0.46 -8.56
CA TYR A 93 -8.29 0.11 -7.68
C TYR A 93 -6.92 0.34 -8.33
N LYS A 94 -6.76 -0.02 -9.61
CA LYS A 94 -5.51 0.20 -10.35
C LYS A 94 -5.15 1.70 -10.42
N THR A 95 -6.15 2.54 -10.71
CA THR A 95 -6.01 4.00 -10.72
C THR A 95 -5.68 4.53 -9.33
N LEU A 96 -6.31 3.98 -8.29
CA LEU A 96 -6.10 4.39 -6.91
C LEU A 96 -4.68 4.05 -6.43
N ILE A 97 -4.16 2.86 -6.76
CA ILE A 97 -2.77 2.47 -6.47
C ILE A 97 -1.80 3.44 -7.15
N LYS A 98 -1.98 3.71 -8.46
CA LYS A 98 -1.14 4.67 -9.19
C LYS A 98 -1.16 6.06 -8.56
N ASN A 99 -2.33 6.53 -8.15
CA ASN A 99 -2.46 7.82 -7.48
C ASN A 99 -1.73 7.83 -6.13
N GLN A 100 -1.92 6.80 -5.29
CA GLN A 100 -1.22 6.70 -4.01
C GLN A 100 0.30 6.64 -4.18
N MET A 101 0.80 5.86 -5.13
CA MET A 101 2.23 5.82 -5.45
C MET A 101 2.75 7.22 -5.81
N ARG A 102 2.02 7.94 -6.68
CA ARG A 102 2.42 9.29 -7.12
C ARG A 102 2.44 10.29 -5.96
N GLU A 103 1.52 10.18 -5.00
CA GLU A 103 1.46 11.04 -3.83
C GLU A 103 2.56 10.66 -2.83
N SER A 104 2.55 9.42 -2.33
CA SER A 104 3.41 8.98 -1.24
C SER A 104 4.89 8.91 -1.64
N PHE A 105 5.22 8.49 -2.85
CA PHE A 105 6.62 8.46 -3.28
C PHE A 105 7.18 9.86 -3.55
N ARG A 106 6.38 10.80 -4.06
CA ARG A 106 6.80 12.21 -4.19
C ARG A 106 6.97 12.90 -2.84
N GLU A 107 6.13 12.58 -1.86
CA GLU A 107 6.25 13.16 -0.52
C GLU A 107 7.57 12.76 0.16
N THR A 108 8.03 11.51 0.00
CA THR A 108 9.35 11.10 0.52
C THR A 108 10.52 11.87 -0.08
N THR A 109 10.36 12.49 -1.26
CA THR A 109 11.40 13.35 -1.86
C THR A 109 11.32 14.80 -1.36
N LYS A 110 10.18 15.24 -0.83
CA LYS A 110 10.00 16.62 -0.31
C LYS A 110 10.16 16.74 1.20
N GLU A 111 10.12 15.64 1.95
CA GLU A 111 10.34 15.63 3.41
C GLU A 111 11.77 15.22 3.81
N GLN A 112 12.77 15.72 3.08
CA GLN A 112 14.01 16.17 3.72
C GLN A 112 13.94 17.69 3.85
N LYS A 113 13.10 18.16 4.77
CA LYS A 113 13.27 19.51 5.29
C LYS A 113 14.57 19.46 6.12
N PRO A 114 15.61 20.23 5.79
CA PRO A 114 16.81 20.29 6.63
C PRO A 114 16.39 20.68 8.06
N PRO A 115 17.07 20.19 9.11
CA PRO A 115 16.78 20.60 10.47
C PRO A 115 16.83 22.12 10.50
N ASN A 116 15.75 22.74 10.95
CA ASN A 116 15.68 24.17 11.13
C ASN A 116 16.62 24.54 12.30
N THR A 117 17.93 24.58 12.05
CA THR A 117 18.89 25.32 12.87
C THR A 117 18.74 26.79 12.57
N LYS A 118 17.83 27.46 13.28
CA LYS A 118 17.81 28.91 13.54
C LYS A 118 17.03 29.12 14.84
N LYS A 119 17.47 29.85 15.85
CA LYS A 119 18.68 30.63 16.16
C LYS A 119 18.67 30.81 17.69
#